data_AF-A0A932H9W8-F1
#
_entry.id   AF-A0A932H9W8-F1
#
_cell.length_a   1.000
_cell.length_b   1.000
_cell.length_c   1.000
_cell.angle_alpha   90.00
_cell.angle_beta   90.00
_cell.angle_gamma   90.00
#
_symmetry.space_group_name_H-M   'P 1'
#
loop_
_entity.id
_entity.type
_entity.pdbx_description
1 polymer ?
#
loop_
_entity_poly.entity_id
_entity_poly.type
_entity_poly.pdbx_seq_one_letter_code
_entity_poly.pdbx_strand_id
1 'polypeptide(L)'
;MKKPSENNEELLDRVRQVGGLILGVSDNRNWIALFNEGDLIHTKTVHLPADTLFDVFVEEIPHKTTVYEHPRTMIYFTGPCDIEICRDGDKIIVRGCQPEEG
;
A
#
# COMPACT_ATOMS: atom_id res chain seq x y z
N MET A 1 29.77 -1.55 -12.84
CA MET A 1 28.43 -2.10 -12.52
C MET A 1 28.29 -2.06 -11.01
N LYS A 2 27.41 -1.21 -10.47
CA LYS A 2 27.13 -1.19 -9.03
C LYS A 2 26.34 -2.45 -8.69
N LYS A 3 26.85 -3.25 -7.75
CA LYS A 3 26.08 -4.33 -7.12
C LYS A 3 24.80 -3.71 -6.52
N PRO A 4 23.63 -4.35 -6.61
CA PRO A 4 22.51 -3.93 -5.78
C PRO A 4 22.96 -4.13 -4.33
N SER A 5 22.89 -3.06 -3.55
CA SER A 5 23.03 -3.11 -2.09
C SER A 5 22.05 -4.15 -1.55
N GLU A 6 22.47 -4.92 -0.55
CA GLU A 6 21.60 -5.83 0.20
C GLU A 6 20.32 -5.07 0.61
N ASN A 7 19.20 -5.39 -0.04
CA ASN A 7 17.91 -4.76 0.20
C ASN A 7 17.45 -5.16 1.61
N ASN A 8 17.49 -4.22 2.55
CA ASN A 8 16.83 -4.33 3.85
C ASN A 8 15.31 -4.08 3.73
N GLU A 9 14.70 -4.47 2.59
CA GLU A 9 13.26 -4.38 2.42
C GLU A 9 12.59 -5.43 3.32
N GLU A 10 11.82 -4.96 4.31
CA GLU A 10 11.03 -5.79 5.19
C GLU A 10 9.59 -5.89 4.65
N LEU A 11 9.14 -7.10 4.31
CA LEU A 11 7.74 -7.32 3.95
C LEU A 11 6.86 -7.16 5.20
N LEU A 12 5.99 -6.16 5.18
CA LEU A 12 5.03 -5.92 6.26
C LEU A 12 3.75 -6.72 6.06
N ASP A 13 3.24 -6.76 4.83
CA ASP A 13 2.01 -7.49 4.51
C ASP A 13 1.87 -7.80 3.02
N ARG A 14 1.09 -8.85 2.72
CA ARG A 14 0.64 -9.20 1.37
C ARG A 14 -0.86 -9.47 1.39
N VAL A 15 -1.60 -8.82 0.49
CA VAL A 15 -3.07 -8.92 0.41
C VAL A 15 -3.49 -9.19 -1.02
N ARG A 16 -4.34 -10.21 -1.20
CA ARG A 16 -4.78 -10.64 -2.52
C ARG A 16 -6.10 -10.00 -2.92
N GLN A 17 -6.31 -9.82 -4.23
CA GLN A 17 -7.59 -9.38 -4.82
C GLN A 17 -8.10 -8.02 -4.31
N VAL A 18 -7.18 -7.09 -4.05
CA VAL A 18 -7.51 -5.74 -3.58
C VAL A 18 -8.09 -4.94 -4.75
N GLY A 19 -9.19 -4.22 -4.52
CA GLY A 19 -9.84 -3.32 -5.50
C GLY A 19 -9.48 -1.84 -5.31
N GLY A 20 -8.93 -1.48 -4.15
CA GLY A 20 -8.36 -0.17 -3.91
C GLY A 20 -7.71 -0.05 -2.54
N LEU A 21 -7.05 1.09 -2.33
CA LEU A 21 -6.39 1.40 -1.07
C LEU A 21 -6.73 2.81 -0.58
N ILE A 22 -6.66 3.00 0.73
CA ILE A 22 -6.77 4.28 1.41
C ILE A 22 -5.48 4.49 2.19
N LEU A 23 -4.77 5.56 1.85
CA LEU A 23 -3.64 6.08 2.60
C LEU A 23 -4.19 7.14 3.55
N GLY A 24 -3.96 6.95 4.85
CA GLY A 24 -4.42 7.90 5.86
C GLY A 24 -3.30 8.32 6.78
N VAL A 25 -3.33 9.60 7.15
CA VAL A 25 -2.48 10.17 8.20
C VAL A 25 -3.41 10.76 9.27
N SER A 26 -3.16 10.47 10.54
CA SER A 26 -3.86 11.13 11.65
C SER A 26 -2.89 11.41 12.79
N ASP A 27 -2.68 12.70 13.12
CA ASP A 27 -2.04 13.27 14.32
C ASP A 27 -0.74 12.66 14.90
N ASN A 28 -0.23 11.53 14.37
CA ASN A 28 1.03 10.79 14.63
C ASN A 28 0.99 9.32 14.15
N ARG A 29 -0.02 8.89 13.40
CA ARG A 29 -0.15 7.52 12.88
C ARG A 29 -0.44 7.51 11.39
N ASN A 30 0.44 6.87 10.65
CA ASN A 30 0.23 6.52 9.25
C ASN A 30 -0.42 5.12 9.18
N TRP A 31 -1.35 4.95 8.27
CA TRP A 31 -1.98 3.65 8.04
C TRP A 31 -2.36 3.48 6.58
N ILE A 32 -2.42 2.21 6.17
CA ILE A 32 -2.86 1.80 4.85
C ILE A 32 -4.06 0.89 5.05
N ALA A 33 -5.21 1.23 4.50
CA ALA A 33 -6.35 0.31 4.43
C ALA A 33 -6.52 -0.20 3.01
N LEU A 34 -6.73 -1.50 2.88
CA LEU A 34 -6.97 -2.19 1.61
C LEU A 34 -8.41 -2.71 1.60
N PHE A 35 -9.12 -2.52 0.51
CA PHE A 35 -10.50 -2.96 0.35
C PHE A 35 -10.68 -3.72 -0.97
N ASN A 36 -11.58 -4.69 -0.97
CA ASN A 36 -11.88 -5.48 -2.17
C ASN A 36 -12.84 -4.72 -3.09
N GLU A 37 -12.83 -5.05 -4.38
CA GLU A 37 -13.77 -4.44 -5.32
C GLU A 37 -15.22 -4.74 -4.91
N GLY A 38 -16.03 -3.70 -4.75
CA GLY A 38 -17.43 -3.80 -4.34
C GLY A 38 -17.68 -3.99 -2.84
N ASP A 39 -16.63 -4.12 -2.02
CA ASP A 39 -16.74 -4.26 -0.57
C ASP A 39 -15.92 -3.18 0.16
N LEU A 40 -16.60 -2.07 0.47
CA LEU A 40 -16.05 -0.99 1.28
C LEU A 40 -16.20 -1.23 2.79
N ILE A 41 -16.82 -2.34 3.19
CA ILE A 41 -17.15 -2.65 4.59
C ILE A 41 -16.00 -3.44 5.23
N HIS A 42 -15.42 -4.40 4.52
CA HIS A 42 -14.31 -5.21 5.02
C HIS A 42 -12.97 -4.67 4.55
N THR A 43 -12.45 -3.68 5.27
CA THR A 43 -11.11 -3.14 5.02
C THR A 43 -10.06 -3.87 5.87
N LYS A 44 -8.96 -4.32 5.26
CA LYS A 44 -7.77 -4.75 6.00
C LYS A 44 -6.88 -3.54 6.24
N THR A 45 -6.66 -3.19 7.51
CA THR A 45 -5.81 -2.06 7.89
C THR A 45 -4.43 -2.55 8.30
N VAL A 46 -3.41 -2.03 7.65
CA VAL A 46 -2.00 -2.17 8.00
C VAL A 46 -1.59 -0.90 8.76
N HIS A 47 -1.31 -1.08 10.05
CA HIS A 47 -0.81 -0.01 10.90
C HIS A 47 0.70 0.11 10.74
N LEU A 48 1.17 1.31 10.43
CA LEU A 48 2.59 1.62 10.41
C LEU A 48 3.06 2.00 11.83
N PRO A 49 4.37 1.86 12.14
CA PRO A 49 4.92 2.26 13.43
C PRO A 49 4.52 3.69 13.83
N ALA A 50 4.04 3.83 15.06
CA ALA A 50 3.50 5.08 15.59
C ALA A 50 4.60 5.86 16.30
N ASP A 51 5.19 6.85 15.63
CA ASP A 51 6.29 7.74 16.08
C ASP A 51 7.19 8.16 14.89
N THR A 52 7.08 7.45 13.78
CA THR A 52 7.91 7.64 12.59
C THR A 52 7.05 8.16 11.44
N LEU A 53 7.46 9.28 10.85
CA LEU A 53 6.90 9.73 9.58
C LEU A 53 7.49 8.89 8.47
N PHE A 54 6.63 8.34 7.61
CA PHE A 54 7.03 7.55 6.47
C PHE A 54 6.63 8.22 5.18
N ASP A 55 7.53 8.21 4.21
CA ASP A 55 7.17 8.49 2.83
C ASP A 55 6.53 7.23 2.22
N VAL A 56 5.29 7.34 1.76
CA VAL A 56 4.56 6.23 1.12
C VAL A 56 4.66 6.34 -0.39
N PHE A 57 5.30 5.35 -1.02
CA PHE A 57 5.43 5.22 -2.46
C PHE A 57 4.46 4.16 -2.96
N VAL A 58 3.69 4.50 -3.99
CA VAL A 58 2.78 3.58 -4.67
C VAL A 58 3.37 3.29 -6.04
N GLU A 59 3.87 2.07 -6.23
CA GLU A 59 4.61 1.65 -7.43
C GLU A 59 3.82 0.57 -8.18
N GLU A 60 3.83 0.64 -9.52
CA GLU A 60 3.38 -0.45 -10.39
C GLU A 60 1.92 -0.92 -10.18
N ILE A 61 1.09 -0.10 -9.55
CA ILE A 61 -0.34 -0.39 -9.35
C ILE A 61 -1.18 0.26 -10.46
N PRO A 62 -1.91 -0.52 -11.26
CA PRO A 62 -2.82 0.01 -12.27
C PRO A 62 -4.01 0.71 -11.59
N HIS A 63 -4.01 2.03 -11.62
CA HIS A 63 -5.05 2.85 -10.98
C HIS A 63 -6.10 3.32 -11.99
N LYS A 64 -7.35 3.28 -11.56
CA LYS A 64 -8.51 3.86 -12.26
C LYS A 64 -8.65 5.34 -11.94
N THR A 65 -8.53 5.68 -10.66
CA THR A 65 -8.66 7.06 -10.19
C THR A 65 -8.03 7.23 -8.81
N THR A 66 -7.57 8.45 -8.55
CA THR A 66 -7.02 8.88 -7.26
C THR A 66 -7.86 10.03 -6.74
N VAL A 67 -8.40 9.87 -5.54
CA VAL A 67 -9.18 10.89 -4.83
C VAL A 67 -8.35 11.37 -3.65
N TYR A 68 -8.13 12.68 -3.60
CA TYR A 68 -7.45 13.33 -2.48
C TYR A 68 -8.48 14.08 -1.64
N GLU A 69 -8.59 13.71 -0.36
CA GLU A 69 -9.43 14.39 0.62
C GLU A 69 -8.68 14.41 1.95
N HIS A 70 -8.05 15.54 2.28
CA HIS A 70 -7.24 15.65 3.50
C HIS A 70 -8.05 15.17 4.73
N PRO A 71 -7.52 14.22 5.54
CA PRO A 71 -6.12 13.76 5.58
C PRO A 71 -5.86 12.41 4.90
N ARG A 72 -6.61 12.09 3.84
CA ARG A 72 -6.64 10.79 3.17
C ARG A 72 -6.39 10.92 1.67
N THR A 73 -5.75 9.90 1.11
CA THR A 73 -5.67 9.68 -0.33
C THR A 73 -6.22 8.30 -0.63
N MET A 74 -7.23 8.20 -1.49
CA MET A 74 -7.82 6.95 -1.90
C MET A 74 -7.43 6.67 -3.36
N ILE A 75 -6.97 5.45 -3.62
CA ILE A 75 -6.56 5.00 -4.96
C ILE A 75 -7.43 3.79 -5.30
N TYR A 76 -8.27 3.94 -6.32
CA TYR A 76 -9.03 2.84 -6.89
C TYR A 76 -8.24 2.19 -8.01
N PHE A 77 -8.26 0.86 -8.07
CA PHE A 77 -7.54 0.11 -9.08
C PHE A 77 -8.41 -0.10 -10.33
N THR A 78 -7.77 -0.38 -11.45
CA THR A 78 -8.46 -0.69 -12.73
C THR A 78 -9.18 -2.04 -12.67
N GLY A 79 -8.70 -2.94 -11.80
CA GLY A 79 -9.32 -4.21 -11.43
C GLY A 79 -8.63 -4.80 -10.20
N PRO A 80 -9.09 -5.95 -9.69
CA PRO A 80 -8.48 -6.59 -8.53
C PRO A 80 -7.01 -6.92 -8.79
N CYS A 81 -6.14 -6.58 -7.85
CA CYS A 81 -4.72 -6.92 -7.90
C CYS A 81 -4.19 -7.33 -6.54
N ASP A 82 -3.10 -8.10 -6.54
CA ASP A 82 -2.41 -8.45 -5.31
C ASP A 82 -1.48 -7.29 -4.92
N ILE A 83 -1.42 -6.99 -3.63
CA ILE A 83 -0.65 -5.88 -3.08
C ILE A 83 0.37 -6.42 -2.10
N GLU A 84 1.61 -5.97 -2.25
CA GLU A 84 2.68 -6.10 -1.26
C GLU A 84 2.97 -4.74 -0.64
N ILE A 85 3.12 -4.72 0.69
CA ILE A 85 3.52 -3.54 1.45
C ILE A 85 4.86 -3.87 2.10
N CYS A 86 5.90 -3.16 1.68
CA CYS A 86 7.26 -3.32 2.16
C CYS A 86 7.72 -2.05 2.88
N ARG A 87 8.66 -2.21 3.82
CA ARG A 87 9.37 -1.12 4.47
C ARG A 87 10.82 -1.12 4.02
N ASP A 88 11.32 0.04 3.57
CA ASP A 88 12.73 0.30 3.31
C ASP A 88 13.17 1.52 4.12
N GLY A 89 13.71 1.29 5.32
CA GLY A 89 14.08 2.36 6.25
C GLY A 89 12.88 3.20 6.70
N ASP A 90 12.83 4.45 6.24
CA ASP A 90 11.76 5.45 6.47
C ASP A 90 10.74 5.50 5.33
N LYS A 91 10.81 4.57 4.38
CA LYS A 91 9.88 4.47 3.26
C LYS A 91 8.96 3.28 3.42
N ILE A 92 7.71 3.47 3.03
CA ILE A 92 6.76 2.40 2.80
C ILE A 92 6.51 2.31 1.32
N ILE A 93 6.68 1.12 0.75
CA ILE A 93 6.50 0.88 -0.67
C ILE A 93 5.31 -0.05 -0.82
N VAL A 94 4.29 0.41 -1.54
CA VAL A 94 3.08 -0.34 -1.86
C VAL A 94 3.16 -0.70 -3.34
N ARG A 95 3.26 -2.00 -3.64
CA ARG A 95 3.48 -2.51 -5.00
C ARG A 95 2.33 -3.40 -5.44
N GLY A 96 2.01 -3.32 -6.73
CA GLY A 96 1.12 -4.24 -7.41
C GLY A 96 1.89 -5.49 -7.81
N CYS A 97 1.48 -6.65 -7.34
CA CYS A 97 2.07 -7.92 -7.71
C CYS A 97 1.19 -8.60 -8.76
N GLN A 98 1.82 -9.28 -9.72
CA GLN A 98 1.08 -10.25 -10.52
C GLN A 98 0.52 -11.33 -9.58
N PRO A 99 -0.75 -11.73 -9.75
CA PRO A 99 -1.29 -12.85 -8.99
C PRO A 99 -0.39 -14.06 -9.27
N GLU A 100 0.10 -14.71 -8.22
CA GLU A 100 0.76 -16.01 -8.38
C GLU A 100 -0.28 -16.96 -8.98
N GLU A 101 -0.07 -17.38 -10.23
CA GLU A 101 -0.86 -18.44 -10.85
C GLU A 101 -0.77 -19.68 -9.95
N GLY A 102 -1.89 -20.04 -9.34
CA GLY A 102 -2.06 -21.28 -8.57
C GLY A 102 -2.29 -22.49 -9.46
#